data_AF-A0A852X3C4-F1
#
_entry.id   AF-A0A852X3C4-F1
#
_cell.length_a   1.000
_cell.length_b   1.000
_cell.length_c   1.000
_cell.angle_alpha   90.00
_cell.angle_beta   90.00
_cell.angle_gamma   90.00
#
_symmetry.space_group_name_H-M   'P 1'
#
loop_
_entity.id
_entity.type
_entity.pdbx_description
1 polymer ?
#
loop_
_entity_poly.entity_id
_entity_poly.type
_entity_poly.pdbx_seq_one_letter_code
_entity_poly.pdbx_strand_id
1 'polypeptide(L)'
;MTLGSLEDTDPRTARIKVAGPAALLTAKVTKLRERHADHLRRPDRPSRLKQKDVLDCYRLLVAIPTEELVEGFARHNRSAEARQVSRHAVDFLVRQSRPGEHALLTDLLSEALPGDLTAPAAFGALVEDLEAALTSSERPGPGPSGS
;
A
#
# COMPACT_ATOMS: atom_id res chain seq x y z
N MET A 1 -2.88 18.38 -8.14
CA MET A 1 -1.49 18.61 -8.59
C MET A 1 -1.54 19.44 -9.87
N THR A 2 -0.62 20.38 -10.03
CA THR A 2 -0.47 21.15 -11.28
C THR A 2 0.77 20.63 -11.99
N LEU A 3 0.62 20.23 -13.24
CA LEU A 3 1.71 19.76 -14.09
C LEU A 3 2.05 20.86 -15.09
N GLY A 4 3.32 21.25 -15.16
CA GLY A 4 3.85 22.16 -16.19
C GLY A 4 4.28 21.42 -17.44
N SER A 5 4.52 22.16 -18.53
CA SER A 5 5.13 21.61 -19.73
C SER A 5 6.55 21.09 -19.46
N LEU A 6 7.02 20.15 -20.29
CA LEU A 6 8.40 19.66 -20.24
C LEU A 6 9.38 20.62 -20.93
N GLU A 7 8.87 21.57 -21.72
CA GLU A 7 9.65 22.64 -22.34
C GLU A 7 9.61 23.88 -21.43
N ASP A 8 10.78 24.36 -21.00
CA ASP A 8 10.91 25.47 -20.03
C ASP A 8 10.24 26.78 -20.51
N THR A 9 10.09 26.97 -21.82
CA THR A 9 9.46 28.16 -22.42
C THR A 9 7.97 28.03 -22.65
N ASP A 10 7.37 26.88 -22.38
CA ASP A 10 5.95 26.62 -22.62
C ASP A 10 5.12 26.82 -21.33
N PRO A 11 4.31 27.89 -21.25
CA PRO A 11 3.61 28.26 -20.01
C PRO A 11 2.37 27.39 -19.74
N ARG A 12 2.08 26.40 -20.59
CA ARG A 12 0.90 25.55 -20.41
C ARG A 12 1.00 24.75 -19.12
N THR A 13 -0.06 24.81 -18.33
CA THR A 13 -0.21 24.01 -17.11
C THR A 13 -1.55 23.27 -17.12
N ALA A 14 -1.56 22.07 -16.54
CA ALA A 14 -2.76 21.26 -16.37
C ALA A 14 -2.99 20.97 -14.89
N ARG A 15 -4.21 21.24 -14.39
CA ARG A 15 -4.64 20.76 -13.08
C ARG A 15 -5.18 19.35 -13.20
N ILE A 16 -4.50 18.41 -12.57
CA ILE A 16 -4.88 17.00 -12.52
C ILE A 16 -5.30 16.60 -11.11
N LYS A 17 -6.39 15.84 -11.03
CA LYS A 17 -6.81 15.15 -9.80
C LYS A 17 -6.00 13.86 -9.71
N VAL A 18 -5.08 13.81 -8.76
CA VAL A 18 -4.25 12.63 -8.49
C VAL A 18 -4.79 11.95 -7.25
N ALA A 19 -4.88 10.62 -7.28
CA ALA A 19 -5.23 9.84 -6.11
C ALA A 19 -4.18 10.05 -5.01
N GLY A 20 -4.62 10.22 -3.76
CA GLY A 20 -3.70 10.34 -2.63
C GLY A 20 -2.90 9.05 -2.39
N PRO A 21 -1.79 9.09 -1.66
CA PRO A 21 -0.92 7.93 -1.46
C PRO A 21 -1.62 6.68 -0.92
N ALA A 22 -2.50 6.82 0.09
CA ALA A 22 -3.28 5.69 0.61
C ALA A 22 -4.17 5.04 -0.47
N ALA A 23 -4.78 5.84 -1.35
CA ALA A 23 -5.60 5.32 -2.44
C ALA A 23 -4.76 4.60 -3.50
N LEU A 24 -3.55 5.11 -3.80
CA LEU A 24 -2.61 4.44 -4.69
C LEU A 24 -2.15 3.10 -4.10
N LEU A 25 -1.78 3.08 -2.81
CA LEU A 25 -1.40 1.85 -2.11
C LEU A 25 -2.54 0.83 -2.12
N THR A 26 -3.77 1.23 -1.75
CA THR A 26 -4.97 0.38 -1.82
C THR A 26 -5.16 -0.22 -3.21
N ALA A 27 -5.02 0.58 -4.28
CA ALA A 27 -5.20 0.12 -5.64
C ALA A 27 -4.12 -0.90 -6.07
N LYS A 28 -2.87 -0.70 -5.66
CA LYS A 28 -1.76 -1.64 -5.95
C LYS A 28 -1.96 -2.97 -5.23
N VAL A 29 -2.26 -2.92 -3.93
CA VAL A 29 -2.47 -4.10 -3.12
C VAL A 29 -3.72 -4.87 -3.55
N THR A 30 -4.79 -4.17 -3.93
CA THR A 30 -6.01 -4.81 -4.46
C THR A 30 -5.71 -5.63 -5.72
N LYS A 31 -4.91 -5.09 -6.65
CA LYS A 31 -4.48 -5.83 -7.85
C LYS A 31 -3.61 -7.03 -7.50
N LEU A 32 -2.69 -6.91 -6.54
CA LEU A 32 -1.87 -8.03 -6.05
C LEU A 32 -2.76 -9.15 -5.49
N ARG A 33 -3.72 -8.79 -4.62
CA ARG A 33 -4.68 -9.73 -4.03
C ARG A 33 -5.50 -10.47 -5.08
N GLU A 34 -6.02 -9.75 -6.08
CA GLU A 34 -6.79 -10.36 -7.18
C GLU A 34 -5.94 -11.35 -7.98
N ARG A 35 -4.71 -10.99 -8.31
CA ARG A 35 -3.79 -11.87 -9.06
C ARG A 35 -3.36 -13.07 -8.25
N HIS A 36 -3.18 -12.91 -6.94
CA HIS A 36 -2.90 -14.02 -6.04
C HIS A 36 -4.09 -14.98 -6.00
N ALA A 37 -5.31 -14.47 -5.85
CA ALA A 37 -6.52 -15.29 -5.88
C ALA A 37 -6.70 -16.00 -7.23
N ASP A 38 -6.41 -15.33 -8.35
CA ASP A 38 -6.43 -15.93 -9.68
C ASP A 38 -5.41 -17.06 -9.83
N HIS A 39 -4.19 -16.87 -9.31
CA HIS A 39 -3.14 -17.89 -9.32
C HIS A 39 -3.53 -19.11 -8.50
N LEU A 40 -4.08 -18.92 -7.30
CA LEU A 40 -4.57 -20.02 -6.46
C LEU A 40 -5.71 -20.81 -7.13
N ARG A 41 -6.57 -20.16 -7.92
CA ARG A 41 -7.66 -20.82 -8.64
C ARG A 41 -7.20 -21.55 -9.91
N ARG A 42 -6.08 -21.15 -10.50
CA ARG A 42 -5.55 -21.65 -11.77
C ARG A 42 -4.02 -21.77 -11.73
N PRO A 43 -3.47 -22.69 -10.90
CA PRO A 43 -2.03 -22.80 -10.71
C PRO A 43 -1.29 -23.30 -11.96
N ASP A 44 -2.01 -23.93 -12.89
CA ASP A 44 -1.54 -24.41 -14.18
C ASP A 44 -1.26 -23.28 -15.20
N ARG A 45 -1.73 -22.06 -14.94
CA ARG A 45 -1.55 -20.92 -15.82
C ARG A 45 -0.36 -20.04 -15.40
N PRO A 46 0.31 -19.37 -16.35
CA PRO A 46 1.35 -18.40 -16.03
C PRO A 46 0.85 -17.36 -15.03
N SER A 47 1.59 -17.20 -13.94
CA SER A 47 1.21 -16.29 -12.86
C SER A 47 1.13 -14.86 -13.36
N ARG A 48 0.04 -14.17 -12.99
CA ARG A 48 -0.13 -12.73 -13.23
C ARG A 48 0.41 -11.89 -12.08
N LEU A 49 0.94 -12.51 -11.03
CA LEU A 49 1.68 -11.81 -9.98
C LEU A 49 2.87 -11.13 -10.64
N LYS A 50 2.97 -9.81 -10.46
CA LYS A 50 4.05 -9.02 -11.07
C LYS A 50 4.87 -8.39 -9.96
N GLN A 51 6.17 -8.67 -9.99
CA GLN A 51 7.20 -8.02 -9.18
C GLN A 51 7.05 -6.49 -9.14
N LYS A 52 6.68 -5.87 -10.27
CA LYS A 52 6.44 -4.42 -10.35
C LYS A 52 5.42 -3.91 -9.31
N ASP A 53 4.32 -4.62 -9.09
CA ASP A 53 3.28 -4.09 -8.20
C ASP A 53 3.70 -4.14 -6.72
N VAL A 54 4.47 -5.15 -6.31
CA VAL A 54 5.05 -5.17 -4.95
C VAL A 54 6.16 -4.13 -4.79
N LEU A 55 6.97 -3.92 -5.83
CA LEU A 55 7.99 -2.87 -5.84
C LEU A 55 7.36 -1.47 -5.77
N ASP A 56 6.23 -1.24 -6.44
CA ASP A 56 5.47 0.00 -6.34
C ASP A 56 4.92 0.22 -4.91
N CYS A 57 4.43 -0.84 -4.26
CA CYS A 57 4.02 -0.77 -2.84
C CYS A 57 5.20 -0.42 -1.93
N TYR A 58 6.34 -1.11 -2.08
CA TYR A 58 7.55 -0.85 -1.30
C TYR A 58 8.01 0.62 -1.46
N ARG A 59 8.06 1.11 -2.69
CA ARG A 59 8.42 2.51 -2.97
C ARG A 59 7.46 3.51 -2.34
N LEU A 60 6.16 3.24 -2.32
CA LEU A 60 5.20 4.09 -1.62
C LEU A 60 5.43 4.08 -0.11
N LEU A 61 5.68 2.93 0.50
CA LEU A 61 5.94 2.83 1.94
C LEU A 61 7.25 3.51 2.36
N VAL A 62 8.28 3.46 1.51
CA VAL A 62 9.55 4.15 1.76
C VAL A 62 9.41 5.67 1.57
N ALA A 63 8.68 6.11 0.54
CA ALA A 63 8.64 7.52 0.15
C ALA A 63 7.62 8.36 0.92
N ILE A 64 6.58 7.74 1.49
CA ILE A 64 5.45 8.44 2.08
C ILE A 64 5.46 8.22 3.60
N PRO A 65 5.42 9.29 4.42
CA PRO A 65 5.32 9.15 5.87
C PRO A 65 4.10 8.33 6.28
N THR A 66 4.26 7.48 7.29
CA THR A 66 3.20 6.61 7.80
C THR A 66 1.98 7.41 8.24
N GLU A 67 2.17 8.59 8.83
CA GLU A 67 1.10 9.49 9.26
C GLU A 67 0.24 9.96 8.08
N GLU A 68 0.85 10.27 6.94
CA GLU A 68 0.11 10.69 5.74
C GLU A 68 -0.74 9.53 5.17
N LEU A 69 -0.21 8.31 5.23
CA LEU A 69 -0.97 7.11 4.86
C LEU A 69 -2.15 6.90 5.82
N VAL A 70 -1.93 7.01 7.13
CA VAL A 70 -2.99 6.89 8.16
C VAL A 70 -4.09 7.92 7.93
N GLU A 71 -3.75 9.19 7.69
CA GLU A 71 -4.75 10.22 7.37
C GLU A 71 -5.53 9.89 6.08
N GLY A 72 -4.84 9.38 5.06
CA GLY A 72 -5.48 8.94 3.82
C GLY A 72 -6.49 7.82 4.06
N PHE A 73 -6.13 6.81 4.86
CA PHE A 73 -7.04 5.73 5.25
C PHE A 73 -8.18 6.22 6.13
N ALA A 74 -7.95 7.20 7.02
CA ALA A 74 -9.02 7.85 7.79
C ALA A 74 -10.02 8.58 6.89
N ARG A 75 -9.58 9.15 5.76
CA ARG A 75 -10.49 9.71 4.74
C ARG A 75 -11.30 8.61 4.04
N HIS A 76 -10.69 7.47 3.72
CA HIS A 76 -11.43 6.33 3.14
C HIS A 76 -12.53 5.82 4.07
N ASN A 77 -12.33 5.86 5.39
CA ASN A 77 -13.32 5.47 6.39
C ASN A 77 -14.63 6.28 6.34
N ARG A 78 -14.65 7.43 5.66
CA ARG A 78 -15.83 8.27 5.47
C ARG A 78 -16.81 7.72 4.40
N SER A 79 -16.40 6.74 3.60
CA SER A 79 -17.26 6.00 2.66
C SER A 79 -17.22 4.51 2.99
N ALA A 80 -18.40 3.87 3.03
CA ALA A 80 -18.48 2.45 3.37
C ALA A 80 -17.72 1.58 2.36
N GLU A 81 -17.81 1.93 1.07
CA GLU A 81 -17.18 1.25 -0.05
C GLU A 81 -15.65 1.39 0.02
N ALA A 82 -15.17 2.64 0.14
CA ALA A 82 -13.73 2.91 0.21
C ALA A 82 -13.08 2.30 1.45
N ARG A 83 -13.78 2.34 2.59
CA ARG A 83 -13.39 1.68 3.83
C ARG A 83 -13.18 0.18 3.64
N GLN A 84 -14.18 -0.51 3.09
CA GLN A 84 -14.12 -1.96 2.93
C GLN A 84 -12.96 -2.37 2.01
N VAL A 85 -12.83 -1.71 0.86
CA VAL A 85 -11.75 -2.01 -0.10
C VAL A 85 -10.38 -1.75 0.53
N SER A 86 -10.23 -0.65 1.28
CA SER A 86 -8.96 -0.32 1.94
C SER A 86 -8.61 -1.30 3.05
N ARG A 87 -9.58 -1.73 3.87
CA ARG A 87 -9.36 -2.75 4.89
C ARG A 87 -8.92 -4.08 4.29
N HIS A 88 -9.61 -4.56 3.26
CA HIS A 88 -9.20 -5.79 2.57
C HIS A 88 -7.80 -5.70 1.95
N ALA A 89 -7.43 -4.51 1.46
CA ALA A 89 -6.09 -4.27 0.95
C ALA A 89 -5.05 -4.32 2.07
N VAL A 90 -5.21 -3.51 3.13
CA VAL A 90 -4.28 -3.46 4.27
C VAL A 90 -4.13 -4.84 4.90
N ASP A 91 -5.22 -5.56 5.15
CA ASP A 91 -5.13 -6.89 5.75
C ASP A 91 -4.37 -7.87 4.86
N PHE A 92 -4.51 -7.79 3.54
CA PHE A 92 -3.75 -8.63 2.61
C PHE A 92 -2.27 -8.26 2.61
N LEU A 93 -1.96 -6.95 2.58
CA LEU A 93 -0.60 -6.43 2.66
C LEU A 93 0.10 -6.93 3.93
N VAL A 94 -0.55 -6.75 5.08
CA VAL A 94 -0.06 -7.23 6.38
C VAL A 94 0.16 -8.73 6.36
N ARG A 95 -0.89 -9.51 6.05
CA ARG A 95 -0.80 -10.97 6.11
C ARG A 95 0.33 -11.50 5.23
N GLN A 96 0.44 -11.00 3.99
CA GLN A 96 1.37 -11.52 2.99
C GLN A 96 2.77 -10.90 3.03
N SER A 97 3.06 -10.03 4.01
CA SER A 97 4.41 -9.50 4.26
C SER A 97 5.04 -10.10 5.52
N ARG A 98 4.33 -11.02 6.22
CA ARG A 98 4.86 -11.69 7.42
C ARG A 98 5.84 -12.80 7.02
N PRO A 99 6.93 -13.00 7.77
CA PRO A 99 7.82 -14.12 7.54
C PRO A 99 7.11 -15.49 7.64
N GLY A 100 7.59 -16.49 6.91
CA GLY A 100 7.10 -17.87 6.97
C GLY A 100 6.04 -18.19 5.91
N GLU A 101 4.95 -18.87 6.30
CA GLU A 101 3.90 -19.36 5.40
C GLU A 101 3.20 -18.24 4.60
N HIS A 102 3.35 -16.99 5.01
CA HIS A 102 2.76 -15.83 4.35
C HIS A 102 3.80 -14.80 3.88
N ALA A 103 4.97 -15.26 3.43
CA ALA A 103 6.06 -14.41 2.95
C ALA A 103 5.95 -13.97 1.47
N LEU A 104 4.79 -14.17 0.83
CA LEU A 104 4.61 -13.96 -0.61
C LEU A 104 5.13 -12.60 -1.11
N LEU A 105 4.80 -11.50 -0.43
CA LEU A 105 5.18 -10.17 -0.89
C LEU A 105 6.65 -9.87 -0.65
N THR A 106 7.23 -10.34 0.46
CA THR A 106 8.67 -10.21 0.71
C THR A 106 9.49 -11.05 -0.28
N ASP A 107 9.00 -12.23 -0.67
CA ASP A 107 9.64 -13.09 -1.67
C ASP A 107 9.59 -12.43 -3.05
N LEU A 108 8.41 -11.96 -3.47
CA LEU A 108 8.26 -11.22 -4.74
C LEU A 108 9.11 -9.96 -4.78
N LEU A 109 9.30 -9.27 -3.64
CA LEU A 109 10.18 -8.10 -3.58
C LEU A 109 11.65 -8.48 -3.69
N SER A 110 12.06 -9.59 -3.06
CA SER A 110 13.41 -10.15 -3.19
C SER A 110 13.74 -10.48 -4.65
N GLU A 111 12.79 -11.07 -5.38
CA GLU A 111 12.95 -11.32 -6.81
C GLU A 111 12.97 -10.04 -7.64
N ALA A 112 12.21 -9.01 -7.24
CA ALA A 112 12.15 -7.71 -7.93
C ALA A 112 13.44 -6.89 -7.76
N LEU A 113 14.18 -7.11 -6.67
CA LEU A 113 15.40 -6.41 -6.30
C LEU A 113 16.53 -7.42 -6.02
N PRO A 114 16.98 -8.19 -7.02
CA PRO A 114 17.99 -9.21 -6.82
C PRO A 114 19.28 -8.59 -6.28
N GLY A 115 19.75 -9.12 -5.15
CA GLY A 115 20.97 -8.65 -4.47
C GLY A 115 20.73 -7.60 -3.37
N ASP A 116 19.54 -7.02 -3.26
CA ASP A 116 19.18 -6.18 -2.11
C ASP A 116 18.59 -7.04 -1.00
N LEU A 117 19.45 -7.45 -0.06
CA LEU A 117 19.06 -8.27 1.09
C LEU A 117 18.30 -7.47 2.16
N THR A 118 18.26 -6.14 2.06
CA THR A 118 17.66 -5.27 3.07
C THR A 118 16.22 -4.91 2.74
N ALA A 119 15.89 -4.76 1.47
CA ALA A 119 14.56 -4.34 1.03
C ALA A 119 13.41 -5.24 1.52
N PRO A 120 13.50 -6.60 1.50
CA PRO A 120 12.41 -7.45 2.01
C PRO A 120 12.17 -7.27 3.51
N ALA A 121 13.23 -7.19 4.31
CA ALA A 121 13.12 -6.96 5.76
C ALA A 121 12.58 -5.57 6.08
N ALA A 122 13.08 -4.54 5.39
CA ALA A 122 12.57 -3.17 5.52
C ALA A 122 11.11 -3.06 5.11
N PHE A 123 10.69 -3.74 4.04
CA PHE A 123 9.29 -3.78 3.62
C PHE A 123 8.39 -4.41 4.69
N GLY A 124 8.80 -5.54 5.30
CA GLY A 124 8.08 -6.12 6.43
C GLY A 124 7.91 -5.14 7.59
N ALA A 125 9.00 -4.50 8.02
CA ALA A 125 8.99 -3.52 9.10
C ALA A 125 8.07 -2.32 8.80
N LEU A 126 8.13 -1.76 7.59
CA LEU A 126 7.27 -0.64 7.18
C LEU A 126 5.78 -1.02 7.18
N VAL A 127 5.46 -2.27 6.82
CA VAL A 127 4.08 -2.78 6.87
C VAL A 127 3.61 -2.96 8.32
N GLU A 128 4.47 -3.46 9.21
CA GLU A 128 4.19 -3.57 10.65
C GLU A 128 3.97 -2.19 11.30
N ASP A 129 4.81 -1.20 10.97
CA ASP A 129 4.66 0.18 11.44
C ASP A 129 3.31 0.77 11.00
N LEU A 130 2.93 0.56 9.74
CA LEU A 130 1.63 1.00 9.22
C LEU A 130 0.46 0.29 9.93
N GLU A 131 0.54 -1.03 10.16
CA GLU A 131 -0.49 -1.80 10.89
C GLU A 131 -0.67 -1.26 12.32
N ALA A 132 0.45 -1.03 13.03
CA ALA A 132 0.45 -0.52 14.38
C ALA A 132 -0.12 0.91 14.48
N ALA A 133 0.23 1.77 13.52
CA ALA A 133 -0.26 3.14 13.45
C ALA A 133 -1.78 3.20 13.16
N LEU A 134 -2.25 2.40 12.20
CA LEU A 134 -3.68 2.30 11.88
C LEU A 134 -4.50 1.79 13.07
N THR A 135 -4.03 0.74 13.75
CA THR A 135 -4.68 0.20 14.95
C THR A 135 -4.73 1.23 16.08
N SER A 136 -3.66 2.00 16.26
CA SER A 136 -3.60 3.05 17.28
C SER A 136 -4.55 4.21 16.97
N SER A 137 -4.74 4.57 15.69
CA SER A 137 -5.69 5.60 15.26
C SER A 137 -7.16 5.18 15.42
N GLU A 138 -7.48 3.89 15.46
CA GLU A 138 -8.86 3.40 15.64
C GLU A 138 -9.29 3.38 17.11
N ARG A 139 -8.36 3.47 18.07
CA ARG A 139 -8.71 3.55 19.50
C ARG A 139 -9.24 4.94 19.84
N PRO A 140 -10.49 5.09 20.33
CA PRO A 140 -10.95 6.36 20.86
C PRO A 140 -10.07 6.76 22.05
N GLY A 141 -9.58 8.00 22.07
CA GLY A 141 -8.82 8.54 23.20
C GLY A 141 -9.61 8.41 24.51
N PRO A 142 -8.94 8.37 25.68
CA PRO A 142 -9.63 8.36 26.95
C PRO A 142 -10.58 9.56 26.99
N GLY A 143 -11.89 9.29 27.09
CA GLY A 143 -12.90 10.34 27.21
C GLY A 143 -12.55 11.25 28.38
N PRO A 144 -12.94 12.55 28.33
CA PRO A 144 -12.63 13.49 29.40
C PRO A 144 -13.13 12.89 30.71
N SER A 145 -12.20 12.69 31.66
CA SER A 145 -12.50 12.29 33.03
C SER A 145 -13.41 13.35 33.62
N GLY A 146 -14.69 13.03 33.67
CA GLY A 146 -15.72 13.91 34.20
C GLY A 146 -15.65 13.95 35.73
N SER A 147 -15.45 15.19 36.21
CA SER A 147 -15.80 15.78 37.52
C SER A 147 -15.14 15.22 38.78
#